data_AF-A0A8T6NPZ4-F1
#
_entry.id   AF-A0A8T6NPZ4-F1
#
_cell.length_a   1.000
_cell.length_b   1.000
_cell.length_c   1.000
_cell.angle_alpha   90.00
_cell.angle_beta   90.00
_cell.angle_gamma   90.00
#
_symmetry.space_group_name_H-M   'P 1'
#
loop_
_entity.id
_entity.type
_entity.pdbx_description
1 polymer ?
#
loop_
_entity_poly.entity_id
_entity_poly.type
_entity_poly.pdbx_seq_one_letter_code
_entity_poly.pdbx_strand_id
1 'polypeptide(L)'
;PYPAESSKHTPFEWGVKAAASIAEYAVRLGYPLSIAADETALPAPRGPLTWEAVLQYLARVEPQGRTPLGDVLAAHPVGRFAAVILPWPDPAAGQTLLGLRARGIAVLAVLLDPATFPAGGPSAGALAASLRANHMDVTLLSFGVDWAAALAEEIPA
;
A
#
# COMPACT_ATOMS: atom_id res chain seq x y z
N PRO A 1 -14.02 -8.48 -1.00
CA PRO A 1 -14.64 -8.37 0.34
C PRO A 1 -13.70 -8.96 1.41
N TYR A 2 -13.29 -8.14 2.38
CA TYR A 2 -12.40 -8.57 3.47
C TYR A 2 -13.15 -9.48 4.47
N PRO A 3 -12.49 -10.50 5.06
CA PRO A 3 -13.09 -11.34 6.10
C PRO A 3 -13.34 -10.53 7.40
N ALA A 4 -14.36 -10.92 8.17
CA ALA A 4 -14.68 -10.28 9.46
C ALA A 4 -13.57 -10.51 10.51
N GLU A 5 -13.19 -9.46 11.24
CA GLU A 5 -12.01 -9.46 12.10
C GLU A 5 -12.24 -10.16 13.45
N SER A 6 -11.34 -11.08 13.83
CA SER A 6 -11.29 -11.70 15.16
C SER A 6 -9.99 -11.39 15.93
N SER A 7 -9.06 -10.64 15.32
CA SER A 7 -7.70 -10.38 15.84
C SER A 7 -7.12 -9.08 15.28
N LYS A 8 -6.24 -8.40 16.04
CA LYS A 8 -5.47 -7.20 15.61
C LYS A 8 -4.36 -7.50 14.60
N HIS A 9 -4.18 -8.76 14.24
CA HIS A 9 -3.18 -9.22 13.26
C HIS A 9 -3.88 -9.53 11.94
N THR A 10 -4.48 -8.52 11.32
CA THR A 10 -5.02 -8.62 9.97
C THR A 10 -4.03 -8.05 8.95
N PRO A 11 -4.05 -8.52 7.70
CA PRO A 11 -3.31 -7.88 6.61
C PRO A 11 -3.62 -6.38 6.49
N PHE A 12 -4.86 -5.97 6.76
CA PHE A 12 -5.28 -4.58 6.71
C PHE A 12 -4.56 -3.73 7.77
N GLU A 13 -4.58 -4.13 9.04
CA GLU A 13 -3.87 -3.47 10.14
C GLU A 13 -2.37 -3.34 9.87
N TRP A 14 -1.76 -4.37 9.26
CA TRP A 14 -0.36 -4.32 8.84
C TRP A 14 -0.14 -3.36 7.68
N GLY A 15 -1.07 -3.30 6.72
CA GLY A 15 -1.06 -2.31 5.65
C GLY A 15 -1.10 -0.87 6.17
N VAL A 16 -1.93 -0.60 7.18
CA VAL A 16 -1.99 0.72 7.85
C VAL A 16 -0.65 1.06 8.52
N LYS A 17 -0.01 0.09 9.19
CA LYS A 17 1.32 0.28 9.81
C LYS A 17 2.44 0.49 8.78
N ALA A 18 2.38 -0.21 7.65
CA ALA A 18 3.31 -0.02 6.55
C ALA A 18 3.16 1.39 5.96
N ALA A 19 1.92 1.85 5.74
CA ALA A 19 1.63 3.21 5.26
C ALA A 19 2.19 4.27 6.20
N ALA A 20 1.95 4.09 7.50
CA ALA A 20 2.51 4.92 8.55
C ALA A 20 4.05 4.98 8.47
N SER A 21 4.72 3.83 8.43
CA SER A 21 6.19 3.76 8.44
C SER A 21 6.81 4.42 7.19
N ILE A 22 6.22 4.20 6.01
CA ILE A 22 6.68 4.81 4.75
C ILE A 22 6.50 6.32 4.78
N ALA A 23 5.36 6.80 5.27
CA ALA A 23 5.11 8.22 5.40
C ALA A 23 6.07 8.88 6.41
N GLU A 24 6.32 8.26 7.55
CA GLU A 24 7.31 8.76 8.51
C GLU A 24 8.70 8.90 7.86
N TYR A 25 9.15 7.86 7.14
CA TYR A 25 10.41 7.89 6.42
C TYR A 25 10.47 9.02 5.39
N ALA A 26 9.43 9.16 4.57
CA ALA A 26 9.37 10.21 3.55
C ALA A 26 9.39 11.63 4.16
N VAL A 27 8.66 11.86 5.26
CA VAL A 27 8.70 13.16 5.97
C VAL A 27 10.10 13.43 6.52
N ARG A 28 10.76 12.43 7.11
CA ARG A 28 12.12 12.58 7.66
C ARG A 28 13.15 12.99 6.59
N LEU A 29 12.95 12.57 5.35
CA LEU A 29 13.78 12.96 4.21
C LEU A 29 13.34 14.26 3.53
N GLY A 30 12.26 14.90 3.99
CA GLY A 30 11.74 16.14 3.43
C GLY A 30 10.98 15.96 2.11
N TYR A 31 10.51 14.75 1.80
CA TYR A 31 9.68 14.52 0.63
C TYR A 31 8.24 14.98 0.88
N PRO A 32 7.60 15.69 -0.09
CA PRO A 32 6.19 16.03 0.02
C PRO A 32 5.32 14.76 -0.09
N LEU A 33 4.35 14.63 0.81
CA LEU A 33 3.43 13.48 0.86
C LEU A 33 2.02 13.86 0.45
N SER A 34 1.36 12.96 -0.27
CA SER A 34 -0.08 12.98 -0.49
C SER A 34 -0.64 11.57 -0.36
N ILE A 35 -1.93 11.47 -0.09
CA ILE A 35 -2.66 10.19 -0.03
C ILE A 35 -3.63 10.15 -1.22
N ALA A 36 -3.74 8.99 -1.85
CA ALA A 36 -4.82 8.69 -2.79
C ALA A 36 -5.71 7.60 -2.17
N ALA A 37 -7.01 7.84 -2.14
CA ALA A 37 -7.97 6.93 -1.50
C ALA A 37 -9.33 6.94 -2.21
N ASP A 38 -10.18 5.98 -1.84
CA ASP A 38 -11.57 5.93 -2.31
C ASP A 38 -12.37 7.09 -1.69
N GLU A 39 -12.65 8.12 -2.51
CA GLU A 39 -13.39 9.33 -2.12
C GLU A 39 -14.80 9.05 -1.61
N THR A 40 -15.39 7.90 -1.95
CA THR A 40 -16.73 7.54 -1.47
C THR A 40 -16.71 6.95 -0.06
N ALA A 41 -15.59 6.34 0.33
CA ALA A 41 -15.41 5.74 1.65
C ALA A 41 -14.80 6.74 2.64
N LEU A 42 -13.66 7.34 2.26
CA LEU A 42 -12.97 8.35 3.07
C LEU A 42 -12.14 9.27 2.15
N PRO A 43 -12.66 10.47 1.82
CA PRO A 43 -11.96 11.46 0.99
C PRO A 43 -10.53 11.73 1.44
N ALA A 44 -9.59 11.71 0.50
CA ALA A 44 -8.19 11.99 0.81
C ALA A 44 -7.99 13.50 1.06
N PRO A 45 -7.15 13.88 2.04
CA PRO A 45 -6.77 15.28 2.22
C PRO A 45 -6.06 15.82 0.97
N ARG A 46 -6.32 17.08 0.62
CA ARG A 46 -5.70 17.72 -0.54
C ARG A 46 -4.39 18.40 -0.18
N GLY A 47 -3.42 18.29 -1.09
CA GLY A 47 -2.12 18.95 -0.98
C GLY A 47 -1.12 18.19 -0.11
N PRO A 48 0.07 18.79 0.13
CA PRO A 48 1.12 18.17 0.93
C PRO A 48 0.68 17.94 2.38
N LEU A 49 0.93 16.74 2.90
CA LEU A 49 0.57 16.34 4.25
C LEU A 49 1.76 16.34 5.21
N THR A 50 1.49 16.70 6.46
CA THR A 50 2.40 16.47 7.58
C THR A 50 2.28 15.03 8.06
N TRP A 51 3.28 14.55 8.80
CA TRP A 51 3.23 13.23 9.41
C TRP A 51 2.00 13.05 10.32
N GLU A 52 1.69 14.05 11.14
CA GLU A 52 0.52 14.04 12.01
C GLU A 52 -0.79 13.94 11.22
N ALA A 53 -0.92 14.68 10.11
CA ALA A 53 -2.12 14.61 9.26
C ALA A 53 -2.29 13.23 8.62
N VAL A 54 -1.18 12.57 8.23
CA VAL A 54 -1.21 11.19 7.75
C VAL A 54 -1.71 10.25 8.84
N LEU A 55 -1.18 10.33 10.06
CA LEU A 55 -1.61 9.48 11.18
C LEU A 55 -3.09 9.69 11.53
N GLN A 56 -3.57 10.94 11.56
CA GLN A 56 -4.97 11.26 11.81
C GLN A 56 -5.88 10.69 10.72
N TYR A 57 -5.44 10.71 9.47
CA TYR A 57 -6.16 10.09 8.36
C TYR A 57 -6.20 8.57 8.50
N LEU A 58 -5.03 7.93 8.68
CA LEU A 58 -4.89 6.47 8.79
C LEU A 58 -5.67 5.89 9.97
N ALA A 59 -5.81 6.63 11.06
CA ALA A 59 -6.62 6.22 12.22
C ALA A 59 -8.12 6.05 11.92
N ARG A 60 -8.59 6.57 10.79
CA ARG A 60 -10.00 6.51 10.36
C ARG A 60 -10.23 5.59 9.16
N VAL A 61 -9.18 5.02 8.59
CA VAL A 61 -9.30 4.17 7.41
C VAL A 61 -9.93 2.85 7.82
N GLU A 62 -10.90 2.39 7.04
CA GLU A 62 -11.57 1.10 7.21
C GLU A 62 -11.49 0.29 5.91
N PRO A 63 -11.49 -1.06 5.97
CA PRO A 63 -11.34 -1.94 4.79
C PRO A 63 -12.64 -2.06 3.96
N GLN A 64 -13.25 -0.92 3.64
CA GLN A 64 -14.59 -0.83 3.03
C GLN A 64 -14.60 -0.26 1.61
N GLY A 65 -13.43 0.16 1.11
CA GLY A 65 -13.27 0.66 -0.25
C GLY A 65 -13.83 -0.32 -1.28
N ARG A 66 -14.62 0.19 -2.22
CA ARG A 66 -15.21 -0.59 -3.32
C ARG A 66 -14.71 -0.13 -4.68
N THR A 67 -14.10 1.04 -4.74
CA THR A 67 -13.54 1.59 -5.96
C THR A 67 -12.26 0.85 -6.35
N PRO A 68 -12.14 0.35 -7.59
CA PRO A 68 -10.91 -0.26 -8.09
C PRO A 68 -9.72 0.70 -7.99
N LEU A 69 -8.52 0.16 -7.72
CA LEU A 69 -7.31 0.99 -7.58
C LEU A 69 -7.04 1.89 -8.79
N GLY A 70 -7.31 1.39 -10.01
CA GLY A 70 -7.15 2.18 -11.24
C GLY A 70 -8.00 3.45 -11.24
N ASP A 71 -9.23 3.36 -10.75
CA ASP A 71 -10.16 4.49 -10.70
C ASP A 71 -9.77 5.47 -9.58
N VAL A 72 -9.34 4.96 -8.42
CA VAL A 72 -8.78 5.79 -7.34
C VAL A 72 -7.60 6.61 -7.86
N LEU A 73 -6.65 5.96 -8.54
CA LEU A 73 -5.46 6.64 -9.06
C LEU A 73 -5.75 7.54 -10.25
N ALA A 74 -6.79 7.27 -11.04
CA ALA A 74 -7.22 8.16 -12.11
C ALA A 74 -7.81 9.49 -11.57
N ALA A 75 -8.43 9.45 -10.39
CA ALA A 75 -8.99 10.62 -9.72
C ALA A 75 -7.94 11.48 -8.98
N HIS A 76 -6.72 10.98 -8.80
CA HIS A 76 -5.68 11.63 -8.01
C HIS A 76 -4.43 11.93 -8.84
N PRO A 77 -3.80 13.11 -8.66
CA PRO A 77 -2.52 13.38 -9.28
C PRO A 77 -1.44 12.51 -8.61
N VAL A 78 -0.96 11.50 -9.34
CA VAL A 78 0.18 10.68 -8.92
C VAL A 78 1.47 11.37 -9.33
N GLY A 79 2.38 11.55 -8.37
CA GLY A 79 3.70 12.15 -8.60
C GLY A 79 4.66 11.22 -9.35
N ARG A 80 5.97 11.48 -9.22
CA ARG A 80 7.02 10.64 -9.83
C ARG A 80 7.24 9.31 -9.11
N PHE A 81 6.75 9.18 -7.88
CA PHE A 81 6.85 7.99 -7.05
C PHE A 81 5.50 7.70 -6.39
N ALA A 82 5.14 6.42 -6.28
CA ALA A 82 3.96 5.96 -5.57
C ALA A 82 4.29 4.69 -4.76
N ALA A 83 4.08 4.74 -3.45
CA ALA A 83 4.01 3.54 -2.62
C ALA A 83 2.56 3.04 -2.62
N VAL A 84 2.33 1.83 -3.13
CA VAL A 84 1.00 1.22 -3.16
C VAL A 84 0.99 0.00 -2.24
N ILE A 85 0.10 0.04 -1.25
CA ILE A 85 -0.03 -1.01 -0.24
C ILE A 85 -1.28 -1.82 -0.56
N LEU A 86 -1.12 -3.12 -0.74
CA LEU A 86 -2.20 -4.06 -1.02
C LEU A 86 -2.32 -5.07 0.12
N PRO A 87 -3.27 -4.88 1.04
CA PRO A 87 -3.57 -5.83 2.10
C PRO A 87 -4.12 -7.17 1.63
N TRP A 88 -4.60 -7.22 0.38
CA TRP A 88 -5.16 -8.42 -0.22
C TRP A 88 -4.73 -8.50 -1.69
N PRO A 89 -4.41 -9.70 -2.22
CA PRO A 89 -4.02 -9.81 -3.60
C PRO A 89 -5.19 -9.49 -4.54
N ASP A 90 -4.95 -8.57 -5.46
CA ASP A 90 -5.86 -8.19 -6.52
C ASP A 90 -5.12 -8.16 -7.87
N PRO A 91 -5.41 -9.10 -8.80
CA PRO A 91 -4.81 -9.09 -10.12
C PRO A 91 -5.10 -7.81 -10.93
N ALA A 92 -6.24 -7.15 -10.71
CA ALA A 92 -6.59 -5.92 -11.41
C ALA A 92 -5.73 -4.74 -10.93
N ALA A 93 -5.42 -4.67 -9.63
CA ALA A 93 -4.43 -3.75 -9.09
C ALA A 93 -3.06 -3.97 -9.75
N GLY A 94 -2.63 -5.23 -9.98
CA GLY A 94 -1.38 -5.52 -10.67
C GLY A 94 -1.25 -4.86 -12.05
N GLN A 95 -2.31 -4.92 -12.87
CA GLN A 95 -2.34 -4.25 -14.17
C GLN A 95 -2.26 -2.72 -14.05
N THR A 96 -2.90 -2.17 -13.02
CA THR A 96 -2.85 -0.74 -12.72
C THR A 96 -1.42 -0.28 -12.40
N LEU A 97 -0.69 -1.05 -11.58
CA LEU A 97 0.70 -0.74 -11.22
C LEU A 97 1.64 -0.80 -12.42
N LEU A 98 1.46 -1.78 -13.30
CA LEU A 98 2.19 -1.86 -14.57
C LEU A 98 1.91 -0.64 -15.45
N GLY A 99 0.66 -0.17 -15.48
CA GLY A 99 0.28 1.07 -16.19
C GLY A 99 0.97 2.31 -15.63
N LEU A 100 1.10 2.44 -14.31
CA LEU A 100 1.87 3.54 -13.69
C LEU A 100 3.35 3.48 -14.08
N ARG A 101 3.96 2.30 -14.00
CA ARG A 101 5.36 2.10 -14.40
C ARG A 101 5.60 2.46 -15.86
N ALA A 102 4.71 2.04 -16.76
CA ALA A 102 4.78 2.37 -18.19
C ALA A 102 4.71 3.89 -18.46
N ARG A 103 4.10 4.66 -17.55
CA ARG A 103 4.07 6.13 -17.58
C ARG A 103 5.31 6.79 -16.96
N GLY A 104 6.31 6.01 -16.55
CA GLY A 104 7.54 6.50 -15.93
C GLY A 104 7.40 6.85 -14.45
N ILE A 105 6.34 6.40 -13.78
CA ILE A 105 6.16 6.58 -12.34
C ILE A 105 6.88 5.41 -11.64
N ALA A 106 7.77 5.72 -10.72
CA ALA A 106 8.39 4.72 -9.86
C ALA A 106 7.35 4.18 -8.86
N VAL A 107 7.24 2.87 -8.73
CA VAL A 107 6.23 2.23 -7.89
C VAL A 107 6.89 1.26 -6.94
N LEU A 108 6.68 1.48 -5.64
CA LEU A 108 6.94 0.50 -4.59
C LEU A 108 5.62 -0.22 -4.27
N ALA A 109 5.54 -1.51 -4.61
CA ALA A 109 4.38 -2.33 -4.29
C ALA A 109 4.61 -3.10 -2.98
N VAL A 110 3.88 -2.72 -1.92
CA VAL A 110 3.92 -3.41 -0.63
C VAL A 110 2.73 -4.35 -0.56
N LEU A 111 2.99 -5.64 -0.70
CA LEU A 111 1.97 -6.68 -0.69
C LEU A 111 1.98 -7.36 0.68
N LEU A 112 0.84 -7.38 1.38
CA LEU A 112 0.67 -8.31 2.49
C LEU A 112 0.33 -9.69 1.92
N ASP A 113 0.80 -10.77 2.56
CA ASP A 113 0.50 -12.14 2.16
C ASP A 113 -0.52 -12.80 3.09
N PRO A 114 -1.86 -12.68 2.84
CA PRO A 114 -2.91 -13.22 3.70
C PRO A 114 -2.76 -14.70 4.05
N ALA A 115 -2.13 -15.49 3.16
CA ALA A 115 -1.89 -16.92 3.39
C ALA A 115 -1.03 -17.20 4.65
N THR A 116 -0.27 -16.21 5.10
CA THR A 116 0.60 -16.33 6.29
C THR A 116 -0.08 -15.84 7.58
N PHE A 117 -1.18 -15.08 7.48
CA PHE A 117 -1.87 -14.52 8.63
C PHE A 117 -2.80 -15.54 9.30
N PRO A 118 -3.09 -15.41 10.61
CA PRO A 118 -3.94 -16.37 11.34
C PRO A 118 -5.35 -16.59 10.74
N ALA A 119 -5.94 -15.55 10.13
CA ALA A 119 -7.23 -15.65 9.46
C ALA A 119 -7.16 -16.38 8.10
N GLY A 120 -5.96 -16.56 7.55
CA GLY A 120 -5.71 -17.14 6.25
C GLY A 120 -6.21 -16.27 5.07
N GLY A 121 -5.94 -16.76 3.87
CA GLY A 121 -6.37 -16.11 2.63
C GLY A 121 -5.57 -16.57 1.42
N PRO A 122 -5.87 -16.04 0.23
CA PRO A 122 -5.09 -16.29 -0.98
C PRO A 122 -3.69 -15.71 -0.81
N SER A 123 -2.68 -16.41 -1.33
CA SER A 123 -1.32 -15.90 -1.28
C SER A 123 -1.12 -14.75 -2.27
N ALA A 124 -0.38 -13.73 -1.86
CA ALA A 124 0.08 -12.65 -2.74
C ALA A 124 1.34 -13.02 -3.54
N GLY A 125 1.92 -14.20 -3.35
CA GLY A 125 3.19 -14.61 -3.97
C GLY A 125 3.17 -14.59 -5.50
N ALA A 126 2.08 -15.04 -6.15
CA ALA A 126 1.98 -15.03 -7.60
C ALA A 126 1.93 -13.60 -8.18
N LEU A 127 1.20 -12.70 -7.50
CA LEU A 127 1.16 -11.29 -7.86
C LEU A 127 2.55 -10.66 -7.67
N ALA A 128 3.20 -10.92 -6.54
CA ALA A 128 4.54 -10.43 -6.25
C ALA A 128 5.56 -10.88 -7.32
N ALA A 129 5.55 -12.16 -7.69
CA ALA A 129 6.43 -12.70 -8.73
C ALA A 129 6.18 -12.04 -10.09
N SER A 130 4.92 -11.84 -10.47
CA SER A 130 4.55 -11.16 -11.71
C SER A 130 5.06 -9.70 -11.75
N LEU A 131 4.86 -8.95 -10.66
CA LEU A 131 5.33 -7.56 -10.58
C LEU A 131 6.87 -7.47 -10.62
N ARG A 132 7.59 -8.36 -9.90
CA ARG A 132 9.06 -8.43 -9.95
C ARG A 132 9.59 -8.81 -11.33
N ALA A 133 8.94 -9.74 -12.02
CA ALA A 133 9.30 -10.12 -13.40
C ALA A 133 9.18 -8.94 -14.38
N ASN A 134 8.37 -7.93 -14.03
CA ASN A 134 8.23 -6.68 -14.78
C ASN A 134 9.12 -5.55 -14.22
N HIS A 135 10.15 -5.89 -13.43
CA HIS A 135 11.13 -4.95 -12.86
C HIS A 135 10.47 -3.82 -12.04
N MET A 136 9.51 -4.19 -11.19
CA MET A 136 9.00 -3.33 -10.13
C MET A 136 9.65 -3.65 -8.79
N ASP A 137 9.77 -2.64 -7.94
CA ASP A 137 10.15 -2.81 -6.54
C ASP A 137 8.96 -3.37 -5.77
N VAL A 138 9.15 -4.52 -5.12
CA VAL A 138 8.06 -5.26 -4.48
C VAL A 138 8.52 -5.81 -3.13
N THR A 139 7.92 -5.30 -2.06
CA THR A 139 8.04 -5.87 -0.72
C THR A 139 6.87 -6.84 -0.49
N LEU A 140 7.16 -8.11 -0.20
CA LEU A 140 6.14 -9.07 0.21
C LEU A 140 6.25 -9.28 1.73
N LEU A 141 5.22 -8.88 2.46
CA LEU A 141 5.18 -8.93 3.92
C LEU A 141 4.37 -10.15 4.39
N SER A 142 5.05 -11.02 5.11
CA SER A 142 4.47 -12.23 5.71
C SER A 142 4.36 -12.10 7.22
N PHE A 143 3.30 -12.65 7.80
CA PHE A 143 3.14 -12.73 9.25
C PHE A 143 4.25 -13.59 9.89
N GLY A 144 4.74 -13.17 11.04
CA GLY A 144 5.83 -13.84 11.76
C GLY A 144 7.24 -13.48 11.28
N VAL A 145 7.38 -12.64 10.25
CA VAL A 145 8.65 -12.06 9.80
C VAL A 145 8.81 -10.65 10.36
N ASP A 146 10.02 -10.27 10.76
CA ASP A 146 10.36 -8.89 11.14
C ASP A 146 10.36 -7.99 9.89
N TRP A 147 9.20 -7.44 9.59
CA TRP A 147 8.96 -6.63 8.40
C TRP A 147 9.56 -5.22 8.48
N ALA A 148 9.83 -4.72 9.68
CA ALA A 148 10.46 -3.42 9.87
C ALA A 148 11.90 -3.44 9.35
N ALA A 149 12.60 -4.56 9.50
CA ALA A 149 13.91 -4.78 8.90
C ALA A 149 13.84 -4.87 7.36
N ALA A 150 12.82 -5.55 6.81
CA ALA A 150 12.69 -5.75 5.37
C ALA A 150 12.37 -4.46 4.58
N LEU A 151 11.55 -3.55 5.13
CA LEU A 151 11.22 -2.28 4.46
C LEU A 151 12.39 -1.28 4.47
N ALA A 152 13.29 -1.35 5.45
CA ALA A 152 14.43 -0.44 5.54
C ALA A 152 15.50 -0.69 4.45
N GLU A 153 15.53 -1.88 3.85
CA GLU A 153 16.49 -2.23 2.79
C GLU A 153 16.02 -1.83 1.38
N GLU A 154 14.70 -1.71 1.14
CA GLU A 154 14.14 -1.49 -0.20
C GLU A 154 13.92 -0.01 -0.56
N ILE A 155 13.92 0.91 0.40
CA ILE A 155 13.77 2.35 0.10
C ILE A 155 15.16 2.98 -0.03
N PRO A 156 15.60 3.39 -1.24
CA PRO A 156 16.89 4.07 -1.39
C PRO A 156 16.89 5.41 -0.61
N ALA A 157 18.04 5.71 -0.01
CA ALA A 157 18.32 6.96 0.71
C ALA A 157 18.35 8.19 -0.22
#